data_AF-A0A438MBP1-F1
#
_entry.id   AF-A0A438MBP1-F1
#
_cell.length_a   1.000
_cell.length_b   1.000
_cell.length_c   1.000
_cell.angle_alpha   90.00
_cell.angle_beta   90.00
_cell.angle_gamma   90.00
#
_symmetry.space_group_name_H-M   'P 1'
#
loop_
_entity.id
_entity.type
_entity.pdbx_description
1 polymer ?
#
loop_
_entity_poly.entity_id
_entity_poly.type
_entity_poly.pdbx_seq_one_letter_code
_entity_poly.pdbx_strand_id
1 'polypeptide(L)'
;MSMKSKAATTIRVSVHTRDRLARIARQESRTMTEVLNEAIGDYEQKLFWQTLNEQIERTQREDPEGWAEYIAEREAFLGPRPRSRQIAPEWEGLITFPEEKDETNSR
;
A
#
# COMPACT_ATOMS: atom_id res chain seq x y z
N MET A 1 27.41 -14.37 -3.85
CA MET A 1 27.06 -12.96 -3.60
C MET A 1 27.16 -12.71 -2.10
N SER A 2 28.08 -11.86 -1.65
CA SER A 2 28.22 -11.54 -0.23
C SER A 2 27.13 -10.55 0.16
N MET A 3 26.20 -10.97 1.02
CA MET A 3 25.27 -10.05 1.68
C MET A 3 26.11 -9.11 2.54
N LYS A 4 26.29 -7.86 2.08
CA LYS A 4 26.89 -6.81 2.92
C LYS A 4 26.07 -6.75 4.22
N SER A 5 26.70 -7.01 5.35
CA SER A 5 26.09 -6.73 6.65
C SER A 5 25.78 -5.24 6.69
N LYS A 6 24.50 -4.87 6.81
CA LYS A 6 24.11 -3.47 7.01
C LYS A 6 24.80 -3.00 8.28
N ALA A 7 25.63 -1.97 8.17
CA ALA A 7 26.26 -1.34 9.32
C ALA A 7 25.15 -0.90 10.30
N ALA A 8 25.25 -1.33 11.56
CA ALA A 8 24.33 -0.89 12.60
C ALA A 8 24.65 0.56 12.96
N THR A 9 23.63 1.41 13.00
CA THR A 9 23.74 2.81 13.43
C THR A 9 22.75 3.08 14.55
N THR A 10 23.08 4.03 15.43
CA THR A 10 22.25 4.38 16.58
C THR A 10 21.56 5.71 16.34
N ILE A 11 20.23 5.70 16.29
CA ILE A 11 19.40 6.90 16.20
C ILE A 11 18.91 7.32 17.59
N ARG A 12 18.82 8.63 17.84
CA ARG A 12 18.21 9.15 19.06
C ARG A 12 16.69 9.18 18.90
N VAL A 13 15.97 8.60 19.86
CA VAL A 13 14.51 8.62 19.95
C VAL A 13 14.09 8.96 21.36
N SER A 14 12.83 9.38 21.56
CA SER A 14 12.29 9.56 22.91
C SER A 14 12.22 8.21 23.65
N VAL A 15 12.32 8.26 24.98
CA VAL A 15 12.19 7.07 25.84
C VAL A 15 10.85 6.37 25.59
N HIS A 16 9.78 7.15 25.44
CA HIS A 16 8.45 6.64 25.15
C HIS A 16 8.39 5.87 23.82
N THR A 17 9.00 6.40 22.76
CA THR A 17 9.04 5.72 21.45
C THR A 17 9.85 4.42 21.52
N ARG A 18 11.01 4.43 22.20
CA ARG A 18 11.80 3.22 22.42
C ARG A 18 10.99 2.14 23.15
N ASP A 19 10.30 2.51 24.22
CA ASP A 19 9.52 1.57 25.02
C ASP A 19 8.31 1.02 24.26
N ARG A 20 7.67 1.86 23.44
CA ARG A 20 6.63 1.42 22.51
C ARG A 20 7.16 0.41 21.50
N LEU A 21 8.30 0.68 20.87
CA LEU A 21 8.92 -0.23 19.91
C LEU A 21 9.35 -1.55 20.57
N ALA A 22 9.92 -1.48 21.77
CA ALA A 22 10.32 -2.67 22.54
C ALA A 22 9.11 -3.54 22.91
N ARG A 23 7.98 -2.93 23.27
CA ARG A 23 6.74 -3.66 23.57
C ARG A 23 6.20 -4.40 22.34
N ILE A 24 6.14 -3.73 21.19
CA ILE A 24 5.68 -4.34 19.92
C ILE A 24 6.60 -5.50 19.52
N ALA A 25 7.93 -5.26 19.55
CA ALA A 25 8.93 -6.28 19.25
C ALA A 25 8.80 -7.53 20.15
N ARG A 26 8.53 -7.35 21.45
CA ARG A 26 8.27 -8.47 22.37
C ARG A 26 6.98 -9.21 22.07
N GLN A 27 5.90 -8.51 21.70
CA GLN A 27 4.62 -9.12 21.36
C GLN A 27 4.75 -10.00 20.10
N GLU A 28 5.53 -9.55 19.12
CA GLU A 28 5.73 -10.26 17.86
C GLU A 28 6.90 -11.25 17.88
N SER A 29 7.63 -11.36 19.00
CA SER A 29 8.86 -12.16 19.12
C SER A 29 9.94 -11.82 18.07
N ARG A 30 10.08 -10.52 17.77
CA ARG A 30 11.01 -9.97 16.76
C ARG A 30 11.97 -8.98 17.39
N THR A 31 13.02 -8.60 16.66
CA THR A 31 13.93 -7.54 17.08
C THR A 31 13.30 -6.16 16.85
N MET A 32 13.70 -5.17 17.66
CA MET A 32 13.25 -3.78 17.48
C MET A 32 13.63 -3.23 16.09
N THR A 33 14.76 -3.67 15.53
CA THR A 33 15.20 -3.29 14.18
C THR A 33 14.31 -3.85 13.08
N GLU A 34 13.85 -5.10 13.19
CA GLU A 34 12.93 -5.70 12.22
C GLU A 34 11.59 -4.99 12.22
N VAL A 35 11.01 -4.75 13.39
CA VAL A 35 9.75 -4.00 13.53
C VAL A 35 9.89 -2.59 12.96
N LEU A 36 11.01 -1.92 13.23
CA LEU A 36 11.27 -0.59 12.67
C LEU A 36 11.37 -0.62 11.14
N ASN A 37 12.08 -1.59 10.58
CA ASN A 37 12.24 -1.70 9.12
C ASN A 37 10.90 -1.98 8.42
N GLU A 38 10.06 -2.84 9.00
CA GLU A 38 8.72 -3.10 8.46
C GLU A 38 7.84 -1.85 8.51
N ALA A 39 7.80 -1.18 9.67
CA ALA A 39 7.02 0.05 9.80
C ALA A 39 7.46 1.15 8.81
N ILE A 40 8.77 1.22 8.50
CA ILE A 40 9.28 2.13 7.47
C ILE A 40 8.79 1.69 6.08
N GLY A 41 8.90 0.40 5.75
CA GLY A 41 8.43 -0.12 4.46
C GLY A 41 6.94 0.14 4.24
N ASP A 42 6.10 -0.11 5.24
CA ASP A 42 4.66 0.17 5.19
C ASP A 42 4.38 1.66 4.98
N TYR A 43 5.15 2.52 5.64
CA TYR A 43 5.01 3.97 5.50
C TYR A 43 5.44 4.46 4.12
N GLU A 44 6.56 3.95 3.59
CA GLU A 44 7.03 4.26 2.23
C GLU A 44 6.02 3.81 1.19
N GLN A 45 5.47 2.61 1.33
CA GLN A 45 4.43 2.10 0.45
C GLN A 45 3.17 2.98 0.51
N LYS A 46 2.74 3.38 1.72
CA LYS A 46 1.62 4.30 1.89
C LYS A 46 1.88 5.64 1.18
N LEU A 47 3.05 6.24 1.38
CA LEU A 47 3.41 7.50 0.71
C LEU A 47 3.47 7.36 -0.81
N PHE A 48 3.98 6.24 -1.30
CA PHE A 48 4.01 5.94 -2.73
C PHE A 48 2.60 5.95 -3.34
N TRP A 49 1.66 5.22 -2.71
CA TRP A 49 0.27 5.17 -3.19
C TRP A 49 -0.44 6.52 -3.08
N GLN A 50 -0.21 7.27 -2.00
CA GLN A 50 -0.75 8.63 -1.87
C GLN A 50 -0.26 9.54 -2.99
N THR A 51 1.05 9.54 -3.23
CA THR A 51 1.67 10.33 -4.29
C THR A 51 1.12 9.92 -5.65
N LEU A 52 1.03 8.62 -5.95
CA LEU A 52 0.51 8.15 -7.23
C LEU A 52 -0.95 8.58 -7.45
N ASN A 53 -1.80 8.48 -6.43
CA ASN A 53 -3.19 8.90 -6.52
C ASN A 53 -3.31 10.40 -6.80
N GLU A 54 -2.55 11.23 -6.08
CA GLU A 54 -2.51 12.68 -6.32
C GLU A 54 -2.05 13.01 -7.76
N GLN A 55 -1.07 12.27 -8.28
CA GLN A 55 -0.60 12.43 -9.66
C GLN A 55 -1.69 12.07 -10.67
N ILE A 56 -2.38 10.94 -10.46
CA ILE A 56 -3.50 10.51 -11.31
C ILE A 56 -4.62 11.56 -11.30
N GLU A 57 -5.04 12.03 -10.12
CA GLU A 57 -6.07 13.06 -9.98
C GLU A 57 -5.67 14.37 -10.65
N ARG A 58 -4.39 14.73 -10.59
CA ARG A 58 -3.85 15.89 -11.29
C ARG A 58 -3.93 15.71 -12.80
N THR A 59 -3.46 14.59 -13.34
CA THR A 59 -3.52 14.29 -14.77
C THR A 59 -4.96 14.28 -15.28
N GLN A 60 -5.90 13.69 -14.55
CA GLN A 60 -7.33 13.71 -14.89
C GLN A 60 -7.90 15.12 -15.03
N ARG A 61 -7.42 16.06 -14.20
CA ARG A 61 -7.89 17.44 -14.18
C ARG A 61 -7.24 18.29 -15.26
N GLU A 62 -5.94 18.09 -15.48
CA GLU A 62 -5.14 18.88 -16.42
C GLU A 62 -5.32 18.40 -17.87
N ASP A 63 -5.54 17.11 -18.10
CA ASP A 63 -5.77 16.52 -19.42
C ASP A 63 -6.89 15.46 -19.40
N PRO A 64 -8.16 15.91 -19.38
CA PRO A 64 -9.31 15.00 -19.37
C PRO A 64 -9.44 14.16 -20.65
N GLU A 65 -8.99 14.69 -21.79
CA GLU A 65 -9.10 14.02 -23.10
C GLU A 65 -8.07 12.91 -23.23
N GLY A 66 -6.79 13.19 -22.94
CA GLY A 66 -5.74 12.17 -22.91
C GLY A 66 -5.99 11.11 -21.85
N TRP A 67 -6.60 11.49 -20.71
CA TRP A 67 -7.06 10.50 -19.73
C TRP A 67 -8.14 9.57 -20.28
N ALA A 68 -9.14 10.10 -21.00
CA ALA A 68 -10.19 9.30 -21.61
C ALA A 68 -9.64 8.34 -22.68
N GLU A 69 -8.68 8.80 -23.50
CA GLU A 69 -7.97 7.96 -24.47
C GLU A 69 -7.23 6.80 -23.78
N TYR A 70 -6.49 7.10 -22.71
CA TYR A 70 -5.80 6.08 -21.92
C TYR A 70 -6.77 5.02 -21.35
N ILE A 71 -7.93 5.44 -20.82
CA ILE A 71 -8.94 4.51 -20.31
C ILE A 71 -9.51 3.65 -21.44
N ALA A 72 -9.78 4.23 -22.61
CA ALA A 72 -10.28 3.49 -23.77
C ALA A 72 -9.26 2.44 -24.26
N GLU A 73 -7.97 2.81 -24.33
CA GLU A 73 -6.90 1.87 -24.67
C GLU A 73 -6.79 0.74 -23.64
N ARG A 74 -6.84 1.08 -22.35
CA ARG A 74 -6.80 0.11 -21.26
C ARG A 74 -7.95 -0.89 -21.34
N GLU A 75 -9.17 -0.43 -21.61
CA GLU A 75 -10.35 -1.30 -21.76
C GLU A 75 -10.27 -2.16 -23.03
N ALA A 76 -9.69 -1.66 -24.12
CA ALA A 76 -9.47 -2.45 -25.32
C ALA A 76 -8.50 -3.61 -25.08
N PHE A 77 -7.48 -3.42 -24.24
CA PHE A 77 -6.47 -4.45 -23.95
C PHE A 77 -6.86 -5.40 -22.81
N LEU A 78 -7.39 -4.88 -21.70
CA LEU A 78 -7.71 -5.67 -20.50
C LEU A 78 -9.17 -6.14 -20.48
N GLY A 79 -9.99 -5.69 -21.43
CA GLY A 79 -11.43 -5.83 -21.38
C GLY A 79 -12.08 -4.77 -20.49
N PRO A 80 -13.42 -4.63 -20.55
CA PRO A 80 -14.14 -3.70 -19.70
C PRO A 80 -13.94 -4.07 -18.23
N ARG A 81 -13.88 -3.06 -17.36
CA ARG A 81 -13.82 -3.28 -15.92
C ARG A 81 -15.00 -4.16 -15.50
N PRO A 82 -14.78 -5.29 -14.80
CA PRO A 82 -15.87 -6.20 -14.45
C PRO A 82 -16.91 -5.47 -13.59
N ARG A 83 -18.18 -5.57 -13.97
CA ARG A 83 -19.31 -4.93 -13.28
C ARG A 83 -19.66 -5.61 -11.95
N SER A 84 -19.22 -6.85 -11.76
CA SER A 84 -19.35 -7.58 -10.50
C SER A 84 -17.96 -7.79 -9.89
N ARG A 85 -17.89 -7.70 -8.56
CA ARG A 85 -16.72 -8.13 -7.76
C ARG A 85 -16.61 -9.67 -7.69
N GLN A 86 -17.23 -10.37 -8.65
CA GLN A 86 -17.31 -11.81 -8.63
C GLN A 86 -15.98 -12.35 -9.12
N ILE A 87 -15.27 -12.99 -8.19
CA ILE A 87 -14.05 -13.72 -8.49
C ILE A 87 -14.43 -14.86 -9.43
N ALA A 88 -13.54 -15.23 -10.35
CA ALA A 88 -13.74 -16.46 -11.10
C ALA A 88 -13.92 -17.64 -10.11
N PRO A 89 -14.86 -18.57 -10.33
CA PRO A 89 -15.29 -19.56 -9.32
C PRO A 89 -14.14 -20.40 -8.75
N GLU A 90 -13.10 -20.65 -9.55
CA GLU A 90 -11.92 -21.41 -9.14
C GLU A 90 -11.01 -20.68 -8.12
N TRP A 91 -11.26 -19.39 -7.89
CA TRP A 91 -10.55 -18.55 -6.92
C TRP A 91 -11.44 -18.15 -5.73
N GLU A 92 -12.70 -18.59 -5.71
CA GLU A 92 -13.62 -18.34 -4.60
C GLU A 92 -13.12 -19.05 -3.33
N GLY A 93 -12.92 -18.29 -2.25
CA GLY A 93 -12.34 -18.80 -1.00
C GLY A 93 -10.81 -18.89 -0.97
N LEU A 94 -10.10 -18.67 -2.08
CA LEU A 94 -8.63 -18.59 -2.12
C LEU A 94 -8.11 -17.16 -1.90
N ILE A 95 -8.95 -16.15 -2.11
CA ILE A 95 -8.60 -14.73 -1.96
C ILE A 95 -9.61 -14.08 -1.01
N THR A 96 -9.12 -13.56 0.12
CA THR A 96 -9.89 -12.68 1.00
C THR A 96 -9.62 -11.23 0.61
N PHE A 97 -10.62 -10.55 0.04
CA PHE A 97 -10.54 -9.10 -0.11
C PHE A 97 -10.72 -8.44 1.26
N PRO A 98 -9.89 -7.46 1.63
CA PRO A 98 -10.18 -6.62 2.77
C PRO A 98 -11.51 -5.90 2.53
N GLU A 99 -12.36 -5.85 3.56
CA GLU A 99 -13.66 -5.19 3.54
C GLU A 99 -13.45 -3.68 3.26
N GLU A 100 -13.72 -3.26 2.03
CA GLU A 100 -13.72 -1.85 1.67
C GLU A 100 -14.89 -1.19 2.37
N LYS A 101 -14.62 -0.26 3.29
CA LYS A 101 -15.68 0.62 3.80
C LYS A 101 -16.12 1.51 2.66
N ASP A 102 -17.31 1.26 2.12
CA ASP A 102 -17.98 2.14 1.18
C ASP A 102 -18.22 3.51 1.85
N GLU A 103 -17.30 4.45 1.68
CA GLU A 103 -17.49 5.86 2.09
C GLU A 103 -18.51 6.59 1.19
N THR A 104 -19.10 5.92 0.20
CA THR A 104 -20.12 6.46 -0.71
C THR A 104 -21.55 6.48 -0.15
N ASN A 105 -21.75 6.18 1.14
CA ASN A 105 -23.04 6.40 1.82
C ASN A 105 -22.95 7.41 2.96
N SER A 106 -22.36 8.58 2.70
CA SER A 106 -22.69 9.80 3.45
C SER A 106 -23.68 10.60 2.60
N ARG A 107 -24.94 10.56 3.04
CA ARG A 107 -26.09 11.28 2.48
C ARG A 107 -25.88 12.79 2.41
#